data_AF-A0A8S9K6N4-F1
#
_entry.id   AF-A0A8S9K6N4-F1
#
_cell.length_a   1.000
_cell.length_b   1.000
_cell.length_c   1.000
_cell.angle_alpha   90.00
_cell.angle_beta   90.00
_cell.angle_gamma   90.00
#
_symmetry.space_group_name_H-M   'P 1'
#
loop_
_entity.id
_entity.type
_entity.pdbx_description
1 polymer ?
#
loop_
_entity_poly.entity_id
_entity_poly.type
_entity_poly.pdbx_seq_one_letter_code
_entity_poly.pdbx_strand_id
1 'polypeptide(L)'
;MSDQNPSSSVRTRIQRFSEIDNAYGEHYQFRSRVPFKSFDDRLQESRLIFSETISPIGGSLDPRNRGLEDVFRVIDDIGWSYTVLHVNPLCPRVVREFISNIPFYEDGALIRGFVDRFSPSVINQLMMTPTVEHSFQWKDVVLNQAITHLTGGQCAGWTGFNLNALLDPFQVLYRVCERNWLPGPDSDLMMKKRLRLMYAVAKRKQINFGQLVYEQVIDMTRVRDLDTSLIFPNLIYQLLVLQKEVPLLPGDEDPIGRGIPIYDSGSDGSGPRGRKRLC
;
A
#
# COMPACT_ATOMS: atom_id res chain seq x y z
N MET A 1 39.66 -55.32 -24.65
CA MET A 1 40.53 -54.40 -23.89
C MET A 1 40.42 -53.06 -24.61
N SER A 2 39.69 -52.06 -24.14
CA SER A 2 39.72 -51.53 -22.78
C SER A 2 38.40 -50.89 -22.35
N ASP A 3 38.29 -50.80 -21.04
CA ASP A 3 37.20 -50.41 -20.15
C ASP A 3 36.75 -48.93 -20.19
N GLN A 4 35.45 -48.78 -19.88
CA GLN A 4 34.83 -47.89 -18.87
C GLN A 4 34.71 -46.36 -19.05
N ASN A 5 33.42 -46.00 -19.21
CA ASN A 5 32.58 -45.07 -18.44
C ASN A 5 32.69 -43.52 -18.56
N PRO A 6 31.51 -42.84 -18.48
CA PRO A 6 31.35 -41.40 -18.64
C PRO A 6 31.26 -40.67 -17.28
N SER A 7 31.94 -39.52 -17.15
CA SER A 7 31.60 -38.44 -16.20
C SER A 7 32.68 -37.36 -16.26
N SER A 8 32.32 -36.09 -16.50
CA SER A 8 32.67 -35.02 -15.55
C SER A 8 32.17 -33.63 -15.99
N SER A 9 31.36 -33.07 -15.09
CA SER A 9 31.24 -31.66 -14.71
C SER A 9 30.83 -30.63 -15.76
N VAL A 10 29.54 -30.29 -15.74
CA VAL A 10 29.04 -28.94 -16.02
C VAL A 10 29.71 -27.98 -15.02
N ARG A 11 30.74 -27.25 -15.47
CA ARG A 11 31.34 -26.16 -14.70
C ARG A 11 30.34 -25.01 -14.61
N THR A 12 29.72 -24.84 -13.45
CA THR A 12 28.97 -23.65 -13.08
C THR A 12 29.95 -22.47 -13.06
N ARG A 13 29.84 -21.57 -14.04
CA ARG A 13 30.67 -20.39 -14.16
C ARG A 13 30.21 -19.36 -13.11
N ILE A 14 30.78 -19.43 -11.91
CA ILE A 14 30.70 -18.35 -10.92
C ILE A 14 31.53 -17.20 -11.48
N GLN A 15 30.88 -16.30 -12.21
CA GLN A 15 31.51 -15.11 -12.77
C GLN A 15 31.35 -14.00 -11.73
N ARG A 16 32.44 -13.69 -11.01
CA ARG A 16 32.56 -12.44 -10.25
C ARG A 16 32.56 -11.31 -11.27
N PHE A 17 31.42 -10.63 -11.43
CA PHE A 17 31.38 -9.37 -12.15
C PHE A 17 31.62 -8.25 -11.14
N SER A 18 32.84 -7.72 -11.17
CA SER A 18 33.13 -6.36 -10.70
C SER A 18 32.88 -5.42 -11.88
N GLU A 19 31.66 -4.92 -12.00
CA GLU A 19 31.41 -3.74 -12.82
C GLU A 19 31.48 -2.52 -11.91
N ILE A 20 32.61 -1.81 -12.06
CA ILE A 20 32.78 -0.45 -11.62
C ILE A 20 32.08 0.40 -12.67
N ASP A 21 31.09 1.19 -12.27
CA ASP A 21 30.87 2.46 -12.94
C ASP A 21 30.79 3.58 -11.91
N ASN A 22 31.58 4.60 -12.17
CA ASN A 22 32.02 5.62 -11.23
C ASN A 22 31.01 6.76 -11.14
N ALA A 23 30.25 6.83 -10.05
CA ALA A 23 29.79 8.10 -9.45
C ALA A 23 29.30 7.86 -8.01
N TYR A 24 30.23 8.05 -7.06
CA TYR A 24 30.03 8.16 -5.61
C TYR A 24 29.62 6.90 -4.81
N GLY A 25 30.57 6.42 -3.97
CA GLY A 25 30.27 5.71 -2.71
C GLY A 25 30.64 4.21 -2.70
N GLU A 26 31.47 3.82 -1.75
CA GLU A 26 32.23 2.57 -1.71
C GLU A 26 31.44 1.26 -1.45
N HIS A 27 31.99 0.18 -2.02
CA HIS A 27 31.96 -1.23 -1.58
C HIS A 27 30.72 -1.79 -0.85
N TYR A 28 29.74 -2.27 -1.61
CA TYR A 28 28.78 -3.28 -1.13
C TYR A 28 29.31 -4.70 -1.39
N GLN A 29 29.85 -5.36 -0.36
CA GLN A 29 30.14 -6.80 -0.43
C GLN A 29 28.84 -7.60 -0.22
N PHE A 30 28.26 -8.05 -1.33
CA PHE A 30 27.05 -8.88 -1.36
C PHE A 30 27.33 -10.27 -0.77
N ARG A 31 26.69 -10.60 0.36
CA ARG A 31 26.47 -12.00 0.76
C ARG A 31 25.11 -12.42 0.26
N SER A 32 25.04 -13.28 -0.75
CA SER A 32 23.87 -14.16 -0.90
C SER A 32 24.15 -15.37 -1.78
N ARG A 33 23.81 -16.55 -1.27
CA ARG A 33 23.66 -17.82 -2.02
C ARG A 33 22.31 -17.86 -2.75
N VAL A 34 21.95 -16.79 -3.45
CA VAL A 34 20.74 -16.73 -4.29
C VAL A 34 21.18 -16.26 -5.67
N PRO A 35 20.72 -16.87 -6.78
CA PRO A 35 21.07 -16.44 -8.13
C PRO A 35 20.75 -14.95 -8.31
N PHE A 36 21.76 -14.16 -8.63
CA PHE A 36 21.60 -12.73 -8.92
C PHE A 36 20.88 -12.58 -10.26
N LYS A 37 19.63 -12.13 -10.25
CA LYS A 37 18.90 -11.72 -11.46
C LYS A 37 19.30 -10.28 -11.80
N SER A 38 19.41 -9.92 -13.08
CA SER A 38 19.70 -8.52 -13.45
C SER A 38 18.55 -7.59 -13.06
N PHE A 39 18.78 -6.27 -13.02
CA PHE A 39 17.70 -5.30 -12.77
C PHE A 39 16.60 -5.43 -13.81
N ASP A 40 16.97 -5.55 -15.09
CA ASP A 40 16.00 -5.72 -16.17
C ASP A 40 15.22 -7.03 -16.02
N ASP A 41 15.86 -8.12 -15.61
CA ASP A 41 15.14 -9.38 -15.32
C ASP A 41 14.16 -9.21 -14.15
N ARG A 42 14.56 -8.52 -13.07
CA ARG A 42 13.68 -8.25 -11.92
C ARG A 42 12.53 -7.32 -12.31
N LEU A 43 12.81 -6.29 -13.11
CA LEU A 43 11.81 -5.34 -13.59
C LEU A 43 10.83 -6.02 -14.55
N GLN A 44 11.30 -6.86 -15.46
CA GLN A 44 10.44 -7.66 -16.34
C GLN A 44 9.59 -8.66 -15.56
N GLU A 45 10.17 -9.35 -14.56
CA GLU A 45 9.38 -10.18 -13.64
C GLU A 45 8.32 -9.35 -12.90
N SER A 46 8.64 -8.14 -12.45
CA SER A 46 7.66 -7.27 -11.79
C SER A 46 6.56 -6.77 -12.73
N ARG A 47 6.87 -6.51 -14.01
CA ARG A 47 5.89 -6.14 -15.04
C ARG A 47 4.93 -7.28 -15.33
N LEU A 48 5.39 -8.52 -15.18
CA LEU A 48 4.51 -9.68 -15.25
C LEU A 48 3.66 -9.77 -13.97
N ILE A 49 4.25 -9.58 -12.79
CA ILE A 49 3.60 -9.74 -11.47
C ILE A 49 2.59 -8.64 -11.11
N PHE A 50 2.70 -7.45 -11.69
CA PHE A 50 1.81 -6.34 -11.36
C PHE A 50 1.24 -5.70 -12.62
N SER A 51 -0.08 -5.54 -12.66
CA SER A 51 -0.80 -4.85 -13.75
C SER A 51 -0.09 -3.56 -14.17
N GLU A 52 -0.01 -3.31 -15.49
CA GLU A 52 0.61 -2.11 -16.06
C GLU A 52 -0.01 -0.80 -15.53
N THR A 53 -1.25 -0.87 -15.07
CA THR A 53 -2.00 0.23 -14.47
C THR A 53 -1.83 0.29 -12.95
N ILE A 54 -0.92 1.14 -12.48
CA ILE A 54 -0.91 1.60 -11.08
C ILE A 54 -2.08 2.57 -10.91
N SER A 55 -3.16 2.10 -10.30
CA SER A 55 -4.25 3.01 -9.94
C SER A 55 -3.80 3.92 -8.79
N PRO A 56 -4.07 5.23 -8.84
CA PRO A 56 -3.93 6.10 -7.69
C PRO A 56 -4.98 5.72 -6.64
N ILE A 57 -4.56 5.33 -5.45
CA ILE A 57 -5.50 4.79 -4.44
C ILE A 57 -5.78 5.80 -3.31
N GLY A 58 -4.94 6.83 -3.14
CA GLY A 58 -5.08 7.78 -2.03
C GLY A 58 -6.31 8.68 -2.14
N GLY A 59 -7.16 8.64 -1.12
CA GLY A 59 -8.24 9.59 -0.92
C GLY A 59 -7.85 10.76 -0.02
N SER A 60 -8.40 11.94 -0.28
CA SER A 60 -8.22 13.13 0.56
C SER A 60 -9.56 13.60 1.10
N LEU A 61 -9.62 13.93 2.38
CA LEU A 61 -10.75 14.63 2.98
C LEU A 61 -10.44 16.14 3.01
N ASP A 62 -11.44 17.02 2.77
CA ASP A 62 -11.28 18.47 2.97
C ASP A 62 -11.62 18.82 4.42
N PRO A 63 -10.65 19.24 5.26
CA PRO A 63 -10.88 19.58 6.67
C PRO A 63 -11.83 20.77 6.86
N ARG A 64 -12.10 21.56 5.81
CA ARG A 64 -13.04 22.69 5.86
C ARG A 64 -14.48 22.26 5.60
N ASN A 65 -14.70 21.01 5.17
CA ASN A 65 -16.05 20.49 4.97
C ASN A 65 -16.69 20.16 6.33
N ARG A 66 -17.65 20.99 6.75
CA ARG A 66 -18.37 20.83 8.03
C ARG A 66 -19.12 19.50 8.13
N GLY A 67 -19.56 18.91 7.01
CA GLY A 67 -20.20 17.59 7.00
C GLY A 67 -19.26 16.45 7.40
N LEU A 68 -17.95 16.69 7.38
CA LEU A 68 -16.92 15.71 7.72
C LEU A 68 -16.30 15.93 9.10
N GLU A 69 -16.77 16.92 9.87
CA GLU A 69 -16.16 17.31 11.15
C GLU A 69 -16.11 16.14 12.15
N ASP A 70 -17.19 15.36 12.25
CA ASP A 70 -17.24 14.18 13.12
C ASP A 70 -16.23 13.09 12.69
N VAL A 71 -16.07 12.89 11.39
CA VAL A 71 -15.13 11.92 10.82
C VAL A 71 -13.70 12.35 11.10
N PHE A 72 -13.38 13.61 10.82
CA PHE A 72 -12.07 14.18 11.09
C PHE A 72 -11.72 14.12 12.56
N ARG A 73 -12.64 14.46 13.45
CA ARG A 73 -12.40 14.37 14.90
C ARG A 73 -12.02 12.95 15.32
N VAL A 74 -12.70 11.92 14.82
CA VAL A 74 -12.36 10.52 15.11
C VAL A 74 -10.95 10.15 14.61
N ILE A 75 -10.57 10.64 13.44
CA ILE A 75 -9.23 10.41 12.85
C ILE A 75 -8.15 11.18 13.61
N ASP A 76 -8.43 12.41 14.01
CA ASP A 76 -7.51 13.29 14.73
C ASP A 76 -7.27 12.83 16.17
N ASP A 77 -8.31 12.31 16.83
CA ASP A 77 -8.23 11.74 18.18
C ASP A 77 -7.20 10.59 18.30
N ILE A 78 -6.89 9.91 17.19
CA ILE A 78 -5.87 8.86 17.11
C ILE A 78 -4.57 9.31 16.40
N GLY A 79 -4.47 10.59 16.05
CA GLY A 79 -3.31 11.21 15.41
C GLY A 79 -3.10 10.77 13.96
N TRP A 80 -4.17 10.43 13.23
CA TRP A 80 -4.08 9.92 11.84
C TRP A 80 -4.48 10.96 10.78
N SER A 81 -4.63 12.23 11.14
CA SER A 81 -5.11 13.29 10.23
C SER A 81 -4.28 13.41 8.94
N TYR A 82 -2.95 13.31 9.03
CA TYR A 82 -2.08 13.36 7.85
C TYR A 82 -2.28 12.19 6.87
N THR A 83 -2.88 11.08 7.31
CA THR A 83 -3.22 9.94 6.43
C THR A 83 -4.38 10.20 5.48
N VAL A 84 -5.08 11.33 5.65
CA VAL A 84 -6.26 11.70 4.83
C VAL A 84 -6.17 13.10 4.23
N LEU A 85 -5.05 13.81 4.38
CA LEU A 85 -4.91 15.20 3.91
C LEU A 85 -4.07 15.36 2.65
N HIS A 86 -3.07 14.48 2.44
CA HIS A 86 -2.08 14.69 1.40
C HIS A 86 -1.84 13.41 0.59
N VAL A 87 -2.09 13.51 -0.72
CA VAL A 87 -1.77 12.45 -1.68
C VAL A 87 -0.99 13.10 -2.82
N ASN A 88 0.34 12.95 -2.76
CA ASN A 88 1.23 13.48 -3.79
C ASN A 88 1.31 12.51 -4.98
N PRO A 89 1.48 13.02 -6.21
CA PRO A 89 1.72 12.19 -7.39
C PRO A 89 2.92 11.25 -7.22
N LEU A 90 2.93 10.16 -7.97
CA LEU A 90 3.98 9.15 -7.97
C LEU A 90 4.55 8.92 -9.36
N CYS A 91 5.83 8.55 -9.44
CA CYS A 91 6.43 7.99 -10.66
C CYS A 91 6.25 6.45 -10.68
N PRO A 92 5.46 5.89 -11.63
CA PRO A 92 5.13 4.46 -11.65
C PRO A 92 6.33 3.53 -11.66
N ARG A 93 7.35 3.85 -12.47
CA ARG A 93 8.58 3.06 -12.57
C ARG A 93 9.34 2.96 -11.25
N VAL A 94 9.42 4.04 -10.48
CA VAL A 94 10.10 4.05 -9.17
C VAL A 94 9.39 3.14 -8.17
N VAL A 95 8.05 3.15 -8.15
CA VAL A 95 7.30 2.28 -7.24
C VAL A 95 7.43 0.81 -7.64
N ARG A 96 7.44 0.48 -8.94
CA ARG A 96 7.71 -0.89 -9.39
C ARG A 96 9.11 -1.37 -9.04
N GLU A 97 10.10 -0.49 -9.18
CA GLU A 97 11.47 -0.75 -8.75
C GLU A 97 11.54 -1.08 -7.26
N PHE A 98 10.82 -0.34 -6.41
CA PHE A 98 10.70 -0.63 -4.99
C PHE A 98 10.15 -2.02 -4.71
N ILE A 99 9.00 -2.35 -5.29
CA ILE A 99 8.35 -3.65 -5.06
C ILE A 99 9.22 -4.80 -5.56
N SER A 100 9.98 -4.59 -6.63
CA SER A 100 10.91 -5.58 -7.19
C SER A 100 12.10 -5.85 -6.27
N ASN A 101 12.53 -4.87 -5.49
CA ASN A 101 13.76 -4.96 -4.71
C ASN A 101 13.52 -5.18 -3.21
N ILE A 102 12.35 -4.79 -2.67
CA ILE A 102 12.04 -4.92 -1.23
C ILE A 102 12.17 -6.35 -0.65
N PRO A 103 11.86 -7.46 -1.36
CA PRO A 103 11.99 -8.80 -0.77
C PRO A 103 13.44 -9.25 -0.55
N PHE A 104 14.42 -8.53 -1.08
CA PHE A 104 15.82 -8.94 -1.12
C PHE A 104 16.70 -8.24 -0.09
N TYR A 105 16.18 -7.23 0.62
CA TYR A 105 16.95 -6.46 1.60
C TYR A 105 16.15 -6.32 2.89
N GLU A 106 16.70 -6.81 4.00
CA GLU A 106 15.99 -6.84 5.29
C GLU A 106 15.65 -5.44 5.83
N ASP A 107 16.45 -4.43 5.49
CA ASP A 107 16.31 -3.07 6.01
C ASP A 107 15.70 -2.06 5.02
N GLY A 108 15.40 -2.46 3.78
CA GLY A 108 15.06 -1.48 2.74
C GLY A 108 14.83 -2.02 1.33
N ALA A 109 14.83 -1.15 0.33
CA ALA A 109 14.79 -1.52 -1.08
C ALA A 109 15.89 -0.79 -1.84
N LEU A 110 16.55 -1.47 -2.78
CA LEU A 110 17.49 -0.83 -3.70
C LEU A 110 16.72 -0.02 -4.74
N ILE A 111 16.86 1.30 -4.74
CA ILE A 111 16.24 2.24 -5.67
C ILE A 111 17.32 3.12 -6.26
N ARG A 112 17.45 3.14 -7.59
CA ARG A 112 18.37 4.04 -8.32
C ARG A 112 19.81 3.95 -7.81
N GLY A 113 20.25 2.74 -7.45
CA GLY A 113 21.60 2.47 -6.95
C GLY A 113 21.80 2.66 -5.43
N PHE A 114 20.76 3.04 -4.68
CA PHE A 114 20.85 3.30 -3.25
C PHE A 114 19.86 2.44 -2.47
N VAL A 115 20.19 2.06 -1.24
CA VAL A 115 19.25 1.35 -0.36
C VAL A 115 18.43 2.37 0.44
N ASP A 116 17.12 2.43 0.18
CA ASP A 116 16.17 3.23 0.96
C ASP A 116 15.57 2.41 2.07
N ARG A 117 15.47 2.98 3.28
CA ARG A 117 14.90 2.28 4.43
C ARG A 117 13.40 2.16 4.27
N PHE A 118 12.85 1.00 4.58
CA PHE A 118 11.42 0.78 4.66
C PHE A 118 11.08 0.12 5.99
N SER A 119 10.53 0.91 6.92
CA SER A 119 10.18 0.43 8.26
C SER A 119 8.97 1.16 8.82
N PRO A 120 8.28 0.59 9.82
CA PRO A 120 7.17 1.26 10.51
C PRO A 120 7.50 2.68 10.99
N SER A 121 8.72 2.89 11.49
CA SER A 121 9.17 4.18 12.00
C SER A 121 9.25 5.26 10.92
N VAL A 122 9.80 4.93 9.75
CA VAL A 122 9.92 5.86 8.60
C VAL A 122 8.53 6.18 8.03
N ILE A 123 7.63 5.19 7.99
CA ILE A 123 6.24 5.41 7.58
C ILE A 123 5.53 6.35 8.57
N ASN A 124 5.68 6.12 9.88
CA ASN A 124 5.09 6.99 10.90
C ASN A 124 5.62 8.42 10.80
N GLN A 125 6.92 8.59 10.53
CA GLN A 125 7.52 9.91 10.33
C GLN A 125 6.92 10.62 9.12
N LEU A 126 6.82 9.94 7.97
CA LEU A 126 6.21 10.51 6.76
C LEU A 126 4.77 10.94 7.00
N MET A 127 4.00 10.08 7.67
CA MET A 127 2.57 10.29 7.89
C MET A 127 2.27 11.06 9.17
N MET A 128 3.30 11.54 9.88
CA MET A 128 3.20 12.27 11.14
C MET A 128 2.30 11.58 12.18
N THR A 129 2.30 10.25 12.19
CA THR A 129 1.49 9.43 13.10
C THR A 129 2.27 9.06 14.36
N PRO A 130 1.59 8.87 15.51
CA PRO A 130 2.26 8.54 16.76
C PRO A 130 2.96 7.18 16.68
N THR A 131 4.12 7.07 17.34
CA THR A 131 4.75 5.77 17.59
C THR A 131 4.00 5.09 18.72
N VAL A 132 3.49 3.89 18.46
CA VAL A 132 2.75 3.08 19.42
C VAL A 132 3.54 1.79 19.68
N GLU A 133 4.00 1.60 20.91
CA GLU A 133 4.76 0.40 21.33
C GLU A 133 3.89 -0.85 21.34
N HIS A 134 2.67 -0.73 21.89
CA HIS A 134 1.71 -1.82 22.00
C HIS A 134 0.49 -1.54 21.14
N SER A 135 0.58 -1.89 19.85
CA SER A 135 -0.53 -1.72 18.93
C SER A 135 -1.73 -2.58 19.34
N PHE A 136 -2.91 -1.98 19.36
CA PHE A 136 -4.16 -2.69 19.60
C PHE A 136 -4.38 -3.76 18.53
N GLN A 137 -4.73 -4.98 18.96
CA GLN A 137 -4.97 -6.13 18.09
C GLN A 137 -6.35 -6.04 17.42
N TRP A 138 -6.50 -5.09 16.49
CA TRP A 138 -7.76 -4.83 15.81
C TRP A 138 -8.27 -6.04 15.00
N LYS A 139 -7.37 -6.92 14.54
CA LYS A 139 -7.70 -8.16 13.82
C LYS A 139 -8.56 -9.11 14.67
N ASP A 140 -8.42 -9.06 15.99
CA ASP A 140 -9.11 -9.94 16.96
C ASP A 140 -10.46 -9.38 17.42
N VAL A 141 -10.85 -8.18 16.97
CA VAL A 141 -12.15 -7.60 17.28
C VAL A 141 -13.28 -8.54 16.83
N VAL A 142 -14.22 -8.79 17.73
CA VAL A 142 -15.41 -9.59 17.43
C VAL A 142 -16.25 -8.86 16.38
N LEU A 143 -16.39 -9.46 15.19
CA LEU A 143 -17.03 -8.81 14.04
C LEU A 143 -18.46 -8.33 14.33
N ASN A 144 -19.27 -9.14 15.02
CA ASN A 144 -20.64 -8.77 15.36
C ASN A 144 -20.69 -7.54 16.28
N GLN A 145 -19.75 -7.44 17.24
CA GLN A 145 -19.63 -6.25 18.08
C GLN A 145 -19.28 -5.00 17.27
N ALA A 146 -18.38 -5.14 16.29
CA ALA A 146 -18.03 -4.05 15.38
C ALA A 146 -19.25 -3.58 14.58
N ILE A 147 -19.98 -4.50 13.96
CA ILE A 147 -21.16 -4.19 13.14
C ILE A 147 -22.26 -3.54 13.98
N THR A 148 -22.61 -4.10 15.13
CA THR A 148 -23.62 -3.52 16.03
C THR A 148 -23.26 -2.10 16.43
N HIS A 149 -21.98 -1.83 16.71
CA HIS A 149 -21.55 -0.48 17.08
C HIS A 149 -21.62 0.50 15.90
N LEU A 150 -21.12 0.11 14.73
CA LEU A 150 -21.01 0.98 13.55
C LEU A 150 -22.37 1.24 12.88
N THR A 151 -23.38 0.42 13.15
CA THR A 151 -24.74 0.57 12.62
C THR A 151 -25.72 1.17 13.64
N GLY A 152 -25.24 1.56 14.83
CA GLY A 152 -26.12 2.03 15.91
C GLY A 152 -27.13 0.98 16.38
N GLY A 153 -26.82 -0.31 16.22
CA GLY A 153 -27.68 -1.44 16.60
C GLY A 153 -28.65 -1.91 15.50
N GLN A 154 -28.67 -1.30 14.32
CA GLN A 154 -29.54 -1.76 13.22
C GLN A 154 -29.20 -3.17 12.74
N CYS A 155 -27.92 -3.54 12.77
CA CYS A 155 -27.46 -4.89 12.44
C CYS A 155 -26.79 -5.54 13.65
N ALA A 156 -27.23 -6.73 14.04
CA ALA A 156 -26.62 -7.48 15.15
C ALA A 156 -25.35 -8.27 14.76
N GLY A 157 -25.03 -8.35 13.47
CA GLY A 157 -23.92 -9.14 12.95
C GLY A 157 -23.84 -9.15 11.44
N TRP A 158 -23.01 -10.04 10.89
CA TRP A 158 -22.73 -10.10 9.44
C TRP A 158 -23.95 -10.47 8.59
N THR A 159 -24.82 -11.36 9.07
CA THR A 159 -25.99 -11.78 8.31
C THR A 159 -26.97 -10.62 8.15
N GLY A 160 -27.25 -10.23 6.91
CA GLY A 160 -28.13 -9.09 6.59
C GLY A 160 -27.44 -7.72 6.68
N PHE A 161 -26.15 -7.66 7.01
CA PHE A 161 -25.38 -6.43 6.97
C PHE A 161 -25.20 -5.92 5.54
N ASN A 162 -25.32 -4.61 5.36
CA ASN A 162 -24.92 -3.90 4.15
C ASN A 162 -24.25 -2.58 4.56
N LEU A 163 -23.42 -2.01 3.67
CA LEU A 163 -22.68 -0.78 3.97
C LEU A 163 -23.59 0.43 4.20
N ASN A 164 -24.80 0.45 3.63
CA ASN A 164 -25.77 1.53 3.82
C ASN A 164 -26.40 1.52 5.22
N ALA A 165 -26.23 0.44 6.00
CA ALA A 165 -26.65 0.38 7.40
C ALA A 165 -25.67 1.06 8.36
N LEU A 166 -24.48 1.45 7.87
CA LEU A 166 -23.52 2.22 8.67
C LEU A 166 -24.08 3.62 8.94
N LEU A 167 -23.84 4.14 10.14
CA LEU A 167 -24.11 5.54 10.44
C LEU A 167 -23.27 6.44 9.52
N ASP A 168 -23.77 7.62 9.16
CA ASP A 168 -23.16 8.49 8.14
C ASP A 168 -21.65 8.74 8.34
N PRO A 169 -21.14 9.05 9.55
CA PRO A 169 -19.70 9.22 9.75
C PRO A 169 -18.89 7.96 9.43
N PHE A 170 -19.47 6.79 9.65
CA PHE A 170 -18.82 5.51 9.39
C PHE A 170 -18.91 5.09 7.93
N GLN A 171 -19.86 5.58 7.13
CA GLN A 171 -19.83 5.39 5.68
C GLN A 171 -18.62 6.09 5.05
N VAL A 172 -18.36 7.34 5.46
CA VAL A 172 -17.17 8.07 5.01
C VAL A 172 -15.90 7.42 5.53
N LEU A 173 -15.86 7.03 6.81
CA LEU A 173 -14.71 6.35 7.40
C LEU A 173 -14.41 5.00 6.70
N TYR A 174 -15.44 4.30 6.21
CA TYR A 174 -15.25 3.10 5.40
C TYR A 174 -14.49 3.41 4.10
N ARG A 175 -14.83 4.51 3.41
CA ARG A 175 -14.11 4.96 2.21
C ARG A 175 -12.67 5.35 2.51
N VAL A 176 -12.43 5.97 3.67
CA VAL A 176 -11.06 6.24 4.16
C VAL A 176 -10.31 4.93 4.37
N CYS A 177 -10.90 3.95 5.06
CA CYS A 177 -10.31 2.63 5.24
C CYS A 177 -9.99 1.96 3.90
N GLU A 178 -10.93 1.96 2.97
CA GLU A 178 -10.81 1.35 1.64
C GLU A 178 -9.65 1.93 0.83
N ARG A 179 -9.35 3.22 0.99
CA ARG A 179 -8.38 3.94 0.16
C ARG A 179 -7.01 4.13 0.83
N ASN A 180 -7.02 4.46 2.12
CA ASN A 180 -5.85 5.01 2.79
C ASN A 180 -5.24 4.09 3.85
N TRP A 181 -6.02 3.18 4.43
CA TRP A 181 -5.56 2.37 5.57
C TRP A 181 -5.52 0.88 5.27
N LEU A 182 -6.52 0.36 4.56
CA LEU A 182 -6.67 -1.05 4.25
C LEU A 182 -7.17 -1.26 2.80
N PRO A 183 -6.40 -0.81 1.80
CA PRO A 183 -6.69 -1.00 0.39
C PRO A 183 -6.65 -2.48 0.00
N GLY A 184 -7.44 -2.82 -1.01
CA GLY A 184 -7.57 -4.19 -1.47
C GLY A 184 -8.92 -4.44 -2.16
N PRO A 185 -9.11 -5.64 -2.72
CA PRO A 185 -10.32 -5.97 -3.47
C PRO A 185 -11.56 -5.97 -2.57
N ASP A 186 -12.70 -5.61 -3.16
CA ASP A 186 -14.01 -5.65 -2.50
C ASP A 186 -14.50 -7.09 -2.35
N SER A 187 -13.94 -7.75 -1.34
CA SER A 187 -14.33 -9.07 -0.88
C SER A 187 -14.93 -9.00 0.53
N ASP A 188 -15.77 -9.97 0.86
CA ASP A 188 -16.30 -10.15 2.21
C ASP A 188 -15.19 -10.15 3.27
N LEU A 189 -14.07 -10.81 2.98
CA LEU A 189 -12.93 -10.88 3.90
C LEU A 189 -12.36 -9.48 4.17
N MET A 190 -12.16 -8.67 3.12
CA MET A 190 -11.63 -7.32 3.27
C MET A 190 -12.61 -6.39 3.94
N MET A 191 -13.90 -6.47 3.60
CA MET A 191 -14.95 -5.70 4.27
C MET A 191 -14.96 -6.00 5.77
N LYS A 192 -14.89 -7.28 6.15
CA LYS A 192 -14.81 -7.69 7.57
C LYS A 192 -13.55 -7.17 8.27
N LYS A 193 -12.41 -7.08 7.58
CA LYS A 193 -11.19 -6.49 8.16
C LYS A 193 -11.34 -4.97 8.33
N ARG A 194 -11.89 -4.27 7.33
CA ARG A 194 -12.16 -2.82 7.38
C ARG A 194 -13.09 -2.47 8.54
N LEU A 195 -14.19 -3.21 8.72
CA LEU A 195 -15.14 -3.00 9.83
C LEU A 195 -14.48 -3.17 11.21
N ARG A 196 -13.59 -4.16 11.38
CA ARG A 196 -12.85 -4.34 12.63
C ARG A 196 -11.89 -3.19 12.92
N LEU A 197 -11.17 -2.73 11.90
CA LEU A 197 -10.27 -1.58 12.01
C LEU A 197 -11.05 -0.31 12.35
N MET A 198 -12.14 -0.03 11.62
CA MET A 198 -13.02 1.11 11.88
C MET A 198 -13.59 1.10 13.30
N TYR A 199 -14.00 -0.06 13.79
CA TYR A 199 -14.46 -0.19 15.18
C TYR A 199 -13.36 0.21 16.17
N ALA A 200 -12.13 -0.25 15.97
CA ALA A 200 -11.01 0.09 16.84
C ALA A 200 -10.72 1.60 16.81
N VAL A 201 -10.75 2.21 15.61
CA VAL A 201 -10.61 3.66 15.39
C VAL A 201 -11.75 4.44 16.09
N ALA A 202 -13.00 4.03 15.90
CA ALA A 202 -14.16 4.65 16.55
C ALA A 202 -14.11 4.54 18.08
N LYS A 203 -13.45 3.50 18.62
CA LYS A 203 -13.18 3.32 20.04
C LYS A 203 -11.87 3.97 20.52
N ARG A 204 -11.24 4.80 19.67
CA ARG A 204 -9.98 5.52 19.96
C ARG A 204 -8.87 4.59 20.45
N LYS A 205 -8.80 3.38 19.89
CA LYS A 205 -7.74 2.43 20.22
C LYS A 205 -6.46 2.84 19.50
N GLN A 206 -5.35 2.81 20.24
CA GLN A 206 -4.04 3.12 19.68
C GLN A 206 -3.57 2.00 18.76
N ILE A 207 -3.33 2.34 17.49
CA ILE A 207 -2.85 1.41 16.46
C ILE A 207 -1.63 2.05 15.82
N ASN A 208 -0.56 1.26 15.66
CA ASN A 208 0.62 1.74 14.96
C ASN A 208 0.35 1.75 13.44
N PHE A 209 0.17 2.95 12.88
CA PHE A 209 -0.13 3.12 11.45
C PHE A 209 0.99 2.57 10.56
N GLY A 210 2.23 2.91 10.89
CA GLY A 210 3.40 2.45 10.16
C GLY A 210 3.51 0.93 10.13
N GLN A 211 3.23 0.26 11.25
CA GLN A 211 3.20 -1.21 11.31
C GLN A 211 2.08 -1.77 10.43
N LEU A 212 0.89 -1.17 10.47
CA LEU A 212 -0.26 -1.56 9.67
C LEU A 212 0.02 -1.45 8.16
N VAL A 213 0.70 -0.39 7.70
CA VAL A 213 1.10 -0.24 6.29
C VAL A 213 2.23 -1.21 5.94
N TYR A 214 3.25 -1.30 6.79
CA TYR A 214 4.41 -2.16 6.59
C TYR A 214 4.01 -3.62 6.38
N GLU A 215 3.18 -4.17 7.28
CA GLU A 215 2.69 -5.56 7.16
C GLU A 215 2.00 -5.81 5.82
N GLN A 216 1.12 -4.91 5.39
CA GLN A 216 0.39 -5.08 4.14
C GLN A 216 1.32 -5.05 2.91
N VAL A 217 2.31 -4.15 2.90
CA VAL A 217 3.27 -4.06 1.78
C VAL A 217 4.15 -5.31 1.74
N ILE A 218 4.66 -5.75 2.88
CA ILE A 218 5.47 -6.97 2.96
C ILE A 218 4.65 -8.20 2.55
N ASP A 219 3.41 -8.34 3.02
CA ASP A 219 2.52 -9.44 2.65
C ASP A 219 2.25 -9.44 1.13
N MET A 220 1.96 -8.28 0.54
CA MET A 220 1.74 -8.14 -0.90
C MET A 220 2.96 -8.57 -1.71
N THR A 221 4.18 -8.25 -1.26
CA THR A 221 5.41 -8.64 -1.96
C THR A 221 5.71 -10.14 -1.92
N ARG A 222 5.08 -10.89 -0.98
CA ARG A 222 5.18 -12.35 -0.89
C ARG A 222 4.23 -13.06 -1.84
N VAL A 223 3.17 -12.39 -2.31
CA VAL A 223 2.18 -12.93 -3.24
C VAL A 223 2.65 -12.68 -4.67
N ARG A 224 2.80 -13.76 -5.46
CA ARG A 224 3.21 -13.70 -6.87
C ARG A 224 2.01 -13.92 -7.78
N ASP A 225 1.01 -13.04 -7.68
CA ASP A 225 -0.19 -13.10 -8.51
C ASP A 225 -0.28 -11.83 -9.38
N LEU A 226 -0.34 -12.03 -10.71
CA LEU A 226 -0.31 -10.99 -11.74
C LEU A 226 -1.47 -9.99 -11.59
N ASP A 227 -2.58 -10.43 -10.97
CA ASP A 227 -3.80 -9.64 -10.74
C ASP A 227 -3.74 -8.80 -9.45
N THR A 228 -2.64 -8.88 -8.68
CA THR A 228 -2.51 -8.14 -7.43
C THR A 228 -2.34 -6.65 -7.71
N SER A 229 -3.37 -5.86 -7.37
CA SER A 229 -3.26 -4.40 -7.42
C SER A 229 -2.26 -3.89 -6.39
N LEU A 230 -1.41 -2.97 -6.82
CA LEU A 230 -0.39 -2.36 -5.99
C LEU A 230 -1.03 -1.47 -4.91
N ILE A 231 -0.84 -1.83 -3.65
CA ILE A 231 -1.30 -1.03 -2.50
C ILE A 231 -0.30 0.08 -2.14
N PHE A 232 -0.83 1.21 -1.67
CA PHE A 232 -0.08 2.37 -1.19
C PHE A 232 0.98 2.97 -2.14
N PRO A 233 0.77 3.04 -3.46
CA PRO A 233 1.83 3.46 -4.38
C PRO A 233 2.28 4.91 -4.14
N ASN A 234 1.34 5.80 -3.80
CA ASN A 234 1.64 7.20 -3.46
C ASN A 234 2.47 7.33 -2.17
N LEU A 235 2.19 6.51 -1.16
CA LEU A 235 2.92 6.54 0.11
C LEU A 235 4.34 6.00 -0.09
N ILE A 236 4.49 4.90 -0.82
CA ILE A 236 5.80 4.33 -1.16
C ILE A 236 6.66 5.38 -1.85
N TYR A 237 6.15 6.02 -2.90
CA TYR A 237 6.91 7.04 -3.62
C TYR A 237 7.30 8.23 -2.72
N GLN A 238 6.36 8.75 -1.93
CA GLN A 238 6.64 9.84 -0.99
C GLN A 238 7.68 9.46 0.07
N LEU A 239 7.67 8.21 0.54
CA LEU A 239 8.66 7.70 1.49
C LEU A 239 10.07 7.67 0.90
N LEU A 240 10.20 7.38 -0.39
CA LEU A 240 11.47 7.42 -1.11
C LEU A 240 11.96 8.86 -1.26
N VAL A 241 11.08 9.76 -1.70
CA VAL A 241 11.40 11.19 -1.87
C VAL A 241 11.74 11.87 -0.53
N LEU A 242 11.13 11.46 0.57
CA LEU A 242 11.42 11.97 1.92
C LEU A 242 12.86 11.68 2.34
N GLN A 243 13.40 10.52 1.97
CA GLN A 243 14.73 10.09 2.38
C GLN A 243 15.83 10.72 1.53
N LYS A 244 15.59 10.88 0.23
CA LYS A 244 16.51 11.52 -0.70
C LYS A 244 15.81 11.96 -1.98
N GLU A 245 16.48 12.83 -2.73
CA GLU A 245 16.08 13.13 -4.10
C GLU A 245 16.10 11.86 -4.95
N VAL A 246 14.98 11.59 -5.64
CA VAL A 246 14.86 10.45 -6.55
C VAL A 246 15.04 10.96 -7.98
N PRO A 247 16.20 10.70 -8.63
CA PRO A 247 16.46 11.22 -9.95
C PRO A 247 15.54 10.56 -10.99
N LEU A 248 14.96 11.38 -11.87
CA LEU A 248 14.24 10.92 -13.05
C LEU A 248 15.24 10.42 -14.09
N LEU A 249 15.02 9.22 -14.62
CA LEU A 249 15.85 8.59 -15.62
C LEU A 249 15.11 8.50 -16.97
N PRO A 250 15.84 8.39 -18.09
CA PRO A 250 15.23 8.12 -19.40
C PRO A 250 14.30 6.89 -19.34
N GLY A 251 13.08 7.05 -19.84
CA GLY A 251 12.03 6.02 -19.86
C GLY A 251 11.17 5.95 -18.59
N ASP A 252 11.33 6.87 -17.63
CA ASP A 252 10.36 7.05 -16.54
C ASP A 252 9.05 7.62 -17.09
N GLU A 253 7.92 7.09 -16.60
CA GLU A 253 6.61 7.65 -16.93
C GLU A 253 6.33 8.96 -16.18
N ASP A 254 5.48 9.79 -16.78
CA ASP A 254 4.97 11.01 -16.15
C ASP A 254 4.35 10.73 -14.77
N PRO A 255 4.50 11.64 -13.79
CA PRO A 255 3.88 11.48 -12.49
C PRO A 255 2.35 11.39 -12.58
N ILE A 256 1.77 10.35 -11.99
CA ILE A 256 0.32 10.12 -11.96
C ILE A 256 -0.20 10.17 -10.52
N GLY A 257 -1.53 10.20 -10.39
CA GLY A 257 -2.19 9.89 -9.13
C GLY A 257 -2.24 11.00 -8.10
N ARG A 258 -2.78 12.15 -8.51
CA ARG A 258 -3.26 13.18 -7.59
C ARG A 258 -4.41 12.62 -6.73
N GLY A 259 -4.47 13.03 -5.47
CA GLY A 259 -5.49 12.56 -4.52
C GLY A 259 -6.92 12.71 -5.02
N ILE A 260 -7.74 11.70 -4.74
CA ILE A 260 -9.17 11.71 -5.07
C ILE A 260 -9.94 12.25 -3.85
N PRO A 261 -10.71 13.34 -3.98
CA PRO A 261 -11.53 13.80 -2.86
C PRO A 261 -12.51 12.71 -2.40
N ILE A 262 -12.61 12.51 -1.09
CA ILE A 262 -13.64 11.67 -0.47
C ILE A 262 -14.77 12.60 -0.04
N TYR A 263 -15.93 12.46 -0.69
CA TYR A 263 -17.13 13.26 -0.43
C TYR A 263 -18.05 12.60 0.58
N ASP A 264 -18.94 13.40 1.16
CA ASP A 264 -20.12 12.92 1.87
C ASP A 264 -21.11 12.31 0.85
N SER A 265 -21.81 11.27 1.27
CA SER A 265 -22.82 10.48 0.54
C SER A 265 -23.97 11.28 -0.10
N GLY A 266 -24.04 12.60 0.08
CA GLY A 266 -25.05 13.47 -0.50
C GLY A 266 -24.79 13.96 -1.94
N SER A 267 -23.62 13.67 -2.54
CA SER A 267 -23.23 14.24 -3.85
C SER A 267 -23.26 13.28 -5.03
N ASP A 268 -23.74 12.04 -4.88
CA ASP A 268 -24.05 11.17 -6.03
C ASP A 268 -25.35 11.65 -6.69
N GLY A 269 -25.24 12.82 -7.33
CA GLY A 269 -26.21 13.39 -8.22
C GLY A 269 -26.45 12.43 -9.38
N SER A 270 -27.60 11.79 -9.33
CA SER A 270 -28.30 11.18 -10.44
C SER A 270 -28.39 12.16 -11.63
N GLY A 271 -27.40 12.10 -12.52
CA GLY A 271 -27.49 12.70 -13.84
C GLY A 271 -28.60 12.00 -14.66
N PRO A 272 -29.43 12.75 -15.40
CA PRO A 272 -30.57 12.18 -16.09
C PRO A 272 -30.08 11.23 -17.19
N ARG A 273 -30.48 9.95 -17.10
CA ARG A 273 -30.38 9.00 -18.20
C ARG A 273 -31.17 9.54 -19.38
N GLY A 274 -30.46 10.13 -20.34
CA GLY A 274 -31.00 10.55 -21.62
C GLY A 274 -31.58 9.33 -22.34
N ARG A 275 -32.90 9.17 -22.21
CA ARG A 275 -33.70 8.27 -23.03
C ARG A 275 -33.68 8.82 -24.45
N LYS A 276 -32.85 8.25 -25.34
CA LYS A 276 -33.03 8.42 -26.78
C LYS A 276 -34.42 7.89 -27.13
N ARG A 277 -35.37 8.80 -27.41
CA ARG A 277 -36.59 8.44 -28.12
C ARG A 277 -36.28 8.51 -29.61
N LEU A 278 -36.52 7.39 -30.29
CA LEU A 278 -36.69 7.36 -31.74
C LEU A 278 -37.88 8.26 -32.11
N CYS A 279 -37.62 9.22 -32.99
CA CYS A 279 -38.50 9.66 -34.08
C CYS A 279 -37.58 10.01 -35.25
#